data_AF-A0A1I3E7W5-F1
#
_entry.id   AF-A0A1I3E7W5-F1
#
_cell.length_a   1.000
_cell.length_b   1.000
_cell.length_c   1.000
_cell.angle_alpha   90.00
_cell.angle_beta   90.00
_cell.angle_gamma   90.00
#
_symmetry.space_group_name_H-M   'P 1'
#
loop_
_entity.id
_entity.type
_entity.pdbx_description
1 polymer ?
#
loop_
_entity_poly.entity_id
_entity_poly.type
_entity_poly.pdbx_seq_one_letter_code
_entity_poly.pdbx_strand_id
1 'polypeptide(L)' 'MGQASALVEIISATVGAWLVTQITIVLPYALAFAAGAMVFVCVEELIPNSQNNGYSEVATMAFMLGFAIMMTLDVALG' A
#
# COMPACT_ATOMS: atom_id res chain seq x y z
N MET A 1 -16.08 -3.73 12.16
CA MET A 1 -15.55 -2.35 12.07
C MET A 1 -14.97 -2.00 10.69
N GLY A 2 -14.65 -2.96 9.81
CA GLY A 2 -14.19 -2.65 8.44
C GLY A 2 -15.27 -2.09 7.48
N GLN A 3 -16.55 -2.35 7.73
CA GLN A 3 -17.64 -1.92 6.84
C GLN A 3 -17.82 -0.38 6.81
N ALA A 4 -17.53 0.30 7.91
CA ALA A 4 -17.51 1.77 7.96
C ALA A 4 -16.29 2.35 7.22
N SER A 5 -15.15 1.66 7.23
CA SER A 5 -13.94 2.08 6.50
C SER A 5 -14.13 1.98 4.99
N ALA A 6 -14.80 0.93 4.51
CA ALA A 6 -15.10 0.76 3.09
C ALA A 6 -15.91 1.94 2.52
N LEU A 7 -16.83 2.49 3.31
CA LEU A 7 -17.65 3.65 2.92
C LEU A 7 -16.80 4.92 2.87
N VAL A 8 -15.86 5.08 3.80
CA VAL A 8 -14.89 6.18 3.81
C VAL A 8 -13.90 6.07 2.65
N GLU A 9 -13.44 4.87 2.30
CA GLU A 9 -12.54 4.64 1.16
C GLU A 9 -13.20 5.03 -0.17
N ILE A 10 -14.48 4.69 -0.38
CA ILE A 10 -15.18 5.05 -1.61
C ILE A 10 -15.32 6.57 -1.74
N ILE A 11 -15.67 7.26 -0.65
CA ILE A 11 -15.83 8.72 -0.64
C ILE A 11 -14.48 9.41 -0.86
N SER A 12 -13.43 8.98 -0.16
CA SER A 12 -12.10 9.58 -0.31
C SER A 12 -11.48 9.28 -1.67
N ALA A 13 -11.68 8.09 -2.22
CA ALA A 13 -11.19 7.71 -3.55
C ALA A 13 -11.87 8.52 -4.66
N THR A 14 -13.18 8.74 -4.58
CA THR A 14 -13.91 9.52 -5.59
C THR A 14 -13.55 11.00 -5.56
N VAL A 15 -13.46 11.60 -4.37
CA VAL A 15 -13.02 13.00 -4.21
C VAL A 15 -11.56 13.15 -4.64
N GLY A 16 -10.69 12.21 -4.25
CA GLY A 16 -9.29 12.16 -4.68
C GLY A 16 -9.18 12.10 -6.19
N ALA A 17 -9.85 11.15 -6.84
CA ALA A 17 -9.84 11.00 -8.30
C ALA A 17 -10.29 12.28 -9.02
N TRP A 18 -11.34 12.95 -8.54
CA TRP A 18 -11.78 14.23 -9.12
C TRP A 18 -10.72 15.33 -8.97
N LEU A 19 -10.12 15.45 -7.78
CA LEU A 19 -9.12 16.45 -7.46
C LEU A 19 -7.83 16.25 -8.27
N VAL A 20 -7.40 15.00 -8.46
CA VAL A 20 -6.25 14.62 -9.30
C VAL A 20 -6.36 15.16 -10.74
N THR A 21 -7.57 15.16 -11.32
CA THR A 21 -7.77 15.68 -12.69
C THR A 21 -7.52 17.18 -12.83
N GLN A 22 -7.62 17.94 -11.72
CA GLN A 22 -7.44 19.40 -11.72
C GLN A 22 -5.98 19.82 -11.40
N ILE A 23 -5.19 18.96 -10.74
CA ILE A 23 -3.84 19.29 -10.23
C ILE A 23 -2.78 18.26 -10.62
N THR A 24 -2.67 18.02 -11.93
CA THR A 24 -1.71 17.07 -12.52
C THR A 24 -0.24 17.36 -12.20
N ILE A 25 0.15 18.62 -11.99
CA ILE A 25 1.54 19.01 -11.68
C ILE A 25 1.94 18.65 -10.24
N VAL A 26 1.01 18.74 -9.29
CA VAL A 26 1.27 18.43 -7.87
C VAL A 26 1.13 16.94 -7.59
N LEU A 27 0.38 16.23 -8.43
CA LEU A 27 0.14 14.79 -8.33
C LEU A 27 1.40 13.93 -8.14
N PRO A 28 2.47 14.03 -8.97
CA PRO A 28 3.64 13.17 -8.82
C PRO A 28 4.36 13.39 -7.49
N TYR A 29 4.36 14.62 -6.95
CA TYR A 29 4.93 14.92 -5.65
C TYR A 29 4.10 14.30 -4.51
N ALA A 30 2.78 14.37 -4.61
CA ALA A 30 1.89 13.76 -3.64
C ALA A 30 1.98 12.22 -3.67
N LEU A 31 2.05 11.61 -4.86
CA LEU A 31 2.23 10.16 -5.01
C LEU A 31 3.60 9.70 -4.50
N ALA A 32 4.68 10.45 -4.78
CA ALA A 32 6.00 10.15 -4.23
C ALA A 32 6.03 10.21 -2.70
N PHE A 33 5.35 11.21 -2.11
CA PHE A 33 5.20 11.32 -0.67
C PHE A 33 4.40 10.15 -0.08
N ALA A 34 3.27 9.79 -0.71
CA ALA A 34 2.45 8.66 -0.29
C ALA A 34 3.23 7.33 -0.38
N ALA A 35 3.98 7.10 -1.45
CA ALA A 35 4.84 5.93 -1.61
C ALA A 35 5.90 5.87 -0.49
N GLY A 36 6.55 7.00 -0.19
CA GLY A 36 7.52 7.09 0.91
C GLY A 36 6.92 6.76 2.28
N ALA A 37 5.72 7.27 2.58
CA ALA A 37 5.02 6.97 3.82
C ALA A 37 4.71 5.47 3.96
N MET A 38 4.26 4.81 2.88
CA MET A 38 3.99 3.38 2.90
C MET A 38 5.25 2.55 3.11
N VAL A 39 6.39 2.92 2.49
CA VAL A 39 7.67 2.24 2.72
C VAL A 39 8.13 2.39 4.17
N PHE A 40 8.00 3.58 4.76
CA PHE A 40 8.36 3.83 6.16
C PHE A 40 7.54 2.96 7.12
N VAL A 41 6.20 2.94 6.98
CA VAL A 41 5.31 2.12 7.81
C VAL A 41 5.62 0.63 7.65
N CYS A 42 5.91 0.16 6.43
CA CYS A 42 6.29 -1.23 6.20
C CYS A 42 7.54 -1.63 6.98
N VAL A 43 8.57 -0.78 7.00
CA VAL A 43 9.87 -1.08 7.62
C VAL A 43 9.82 -0.94 9.14
N GLU A 44 9.19 0.11 9.65
CA GLU A 44 9.20 0.43 11.08
C GLU A 44 8.11 -0.29 11.88
N GLU A 45 6.98 -0.62 11.25
CA GLU A 45 5.84 -1.20 11.96
C GLU A 45 5.50 -2.62 11.50
N LEU A 46 5.35 -2.84 10.19
CA LEU A 46 4.85 -4.12 9.67
C LEU A 46 5.88 -5.25 9.79
N ILE A 47 7.11 -5.04 9.32
CA ILE A 47 8.18 -6.05 9.39
C ILE A 47 8.47 -6.42 10.86
N PRO A 48 8.68 -5.48 11.80
CA PRO A 48 8.97 -5.80 13.18
C PRO A 48 7.81 -6.53 13.87
N ASN A 49 6.55 -6.09 13.66
CA ASN A 49 5.39 -6.80 14.20
C ASN A 49 5.28 -8.23 13.66
N SER A 50 5.50 -8.42 12.35
CA SER A 50 5.41 -9.74 11.73
C SER A 50 6.45 -10.72 12.29
N GLN A 51 7.63 -10.23 12.68
CA GLN A 51 8.71 -11.04 13.23
C GLN A 51 8.61 -11.26 14.76
N ASN A 52 7.82 -10.44 15.47
CA ASN A 52 7.71 -10.47 16.95
C ASN A 52 7.07 -11.78 17.49
N ASN A 53 6.28 -12.48 16.67
CA ASN A 53 5.61 -13.72 17.06
C ASN A 53 6.48 -15.00 16.99
N GLY A 54 7.78 -14.88 16.70
CA GLY A 54 8.72 -16.02 16.65
C GLY A 54 8.70 -16.84 15.34
N TYR A 55 7.87 -16.46 14.37
CA TYR A 55 7.78 -17.08 13.04
C TYR A 55 8.44 -16.23 11.94
N SER A 56 9.62 -15.70 12.21
CA SER A 56 10.37 -14.82 11.30
C SER A 56 10.58 -15.41 9.91
N GLU A 57 10.91 -16.70 9.82
CA GLU A 57 11.11 -17.39 8.54
C GLU A 57 9.81 -17.49 7.73
N VAL A 58 8.69 -17.79 8.37
CA VAL A 58 7.38 -17.92 7.70
C VAL A 58 6.89 -16.54 7.26
N ALA A 59 7.04 -15.51 8.10
CA ALA A 59 6.73 -14.13 7.77
C ALA A 59 7.52 -13.64 6.55
N THR A 60 8.83 -13.91 6.53
CA THR A 60 9.71 -13.53 5.41
C THR A 60 9.36 -14.30 4.14
N MET A 61 9.06 -15.60 4.24
CA MET A 61 8.63 -16.42 3.10
C MET A 61 7.28 -15.94 2.53
N ALA A 62 6.31 -15.60 3.39
CA ALA A 62 5.03 -15.04 2.98
C ALA A 62 5.19 -13.66 2.31
N PHE A 63 6.09 -12.81 2.82
CA PHE A 63 6.41 -11.52 2.20
C PHE A 63 7.01 -11.70 0.80
N MET A 64 8.01 -12.58 0.64
CA MET A 64 8.60 -12.87 -0.67
C MET A 64 7.57 -13.42 -1.66
N LEU A 65 6.67 -14.30 -1.21
CA LEU A 65 5.61 -14.86 -2.04
C LEU A 65 4.58 -13.80 -2.44
N GLY A 66 4.15 -12.94 -1.51
CA GLY A 66 3.26 -11.82 -1.78
C GLY A 66 3.87 -10.82 -2.78
N PHE A 67 5.15 -10.50 -2.61
CA PHE A 67 5.89 -9.65 -3.55
C PHE A 67 5.99 -10.27 -4.95
N ALA A 68 6.28 -11.57 -5.03
CA ALA A 68 6.33 -12.30 -6.29
C ALA A 68 4.96 -12.33 -7.00
N ILE A 69 3.87 -12.55 -6.27
CA ILE A 69 2.51 -12.49 -6.82
C ILE A 69 2.22 -11.08 -7.34
N MET A 70 2.52 -10.04 -6.57
CA MET A 70 2.28 -8.65 -6.98
C MET A 70 3.06 -8.28 -8.24
N MET A 71 4.35 -8.63 -8.32
CA MET A 71 5.17 -8.43 -9.53
C MET A 71 4.63 -9.22 -10.73
N THR A 72 4.17 -10.46 -10.50
CA THR A 72 3.58 -11.28 -11.58
C THR A 72 2.27 -10.68 -12.07
N LEU A 73 1.42 -10.19 -11.17
CA LEU A 73 0.17 -9.51 -11.52
C LEU A 73 0.43 -8.19 -12.25
N ASP A 74 1.42 -7.40 -11.83
CA ASP A 74 1.80 -6.15 -12.50
C ASP A 74 2.30 -6.42 -13.93
N VAL A 75 3.13 -7.44 -14.14
CA VAL A 75 3.59 -7.83 -15.48
C VAL A 75 2.48 -8.46 -16.33
N ALA A 76 1.53 -9.16 -15.72
CA ALA A 76 0.46 -9.85 -16.45
C ALA A 76 -0.75 -8.96 -16.77
N LEU A 77 -1.06 -7.97 -15.92
CA LEU A 77 -2.16 -7.01 -16.08
C LEU A 77 -1.68 -5.65 -16.60
N GLY A 78 -0.38 -5.39 -16.56
CA GLY A 78 0.28 -4.17 -17.06
C GLY A 78 0.39 -4.12 -18.57
#